data_AF-A0A2E2XJQ0-F1
#
_entry.id   AF-A0A2E2XJQ0-F1
#
_cell.length_a   1.000
_cell.length_b   1.000
_cell.length_c   1.000
_cell.angle_alpha   90.00
_cell.angle_beta   90.00
_cell.angle_gamma   90.00
#
_symmetry.space_group_name_H-M   'P 1'
#
loop_
_entity.id
_entity.type
_entity.pdbx_description
1 polymer ?
#
loop_
_entity_poly.entity_id
_entity_poly.type
_entity_poly.pdbx_seq_one_letter_code
_entity_poly.pdbx_strand_id
1 'polypeptide(L)'
;MSKPWLTRKQWSSPTIYSNAKLGIMVIWGFAVVFSGISSLVLISGRAQMLADFNRGEHLVAVVLLFPVVSVFLLYQAWRMTRDWLRYGRTPFHMDPYPGRIGGQMGGHIDLNLPFSSAQTFEATLVLCRRVTRSSGKETKVDESIIWQRSVPLHHETCMTEKGAGTRVRLVTDVPEGLAESQEPSSNYHLWRLTIKALDKSLRFNRSWELPMFSGADQAETQLPSVALAAYEEKQLESLDELTQITQQGDSIWMRFTPNNTRKLNLMMTIFGALFFSVGIGMTQAEGAMTWLFVVVFGAIGFLILSLGVYGLGKELRVGVSPEQVVTKRFWFGLALPEKVSPRHQAKHMKIESGGSMSSGTETVKYYQLKLIMHDGTKLPIGFGIDGYGKAEKLAQQLSMLTGLEFCEKV
;
A
#
# COMPACT_ATOMS: atom_id res chain seq x y z
N MET A 1 30.23 -21.72 -8.19
CA MET A 1 29.02 -20.99 -7.77
C MET A 1 28.51 -20.19 -8.94
N SER A 2 27.41 -20.61 -9.57
CA SER A 2 26.73 -19.82 -10.60
C SER A 2 26.27 -18.50 -9.97
N LYS A 3 26.52 -17.36 -10.63
CA LYS A 3 26.03 -16.03 -10.23
C LYS A 3 24.77 -15.72 -11.06
N PRO A 4 23.59 -16.27 -10.72
CA PRO A 4 22.39 -16.17 -11.56
C PRO A 4 21.94 -14.73 -11.77
N TRP A 5 22.23 -13.80 -10.85
CA TRP A 5 21.86 -12.39 -11.02
C TRP A 5 22.59 -11.68 -12.18
N LEU A 6 23.71 -12.21 -12.67
CA LEU A 6 24.44 -11.61 -13.80
C LEU A 6 23.74 -11.85 -15.16
N THR A 7 22.79 -12.78 -15.26
CA THR A 7 22.03 -13.03 -16.50
C THR A 7 21.08 -11.88 -16.81
N ARG A 8 20.58 -11.18 -15.78
CA ARG A 8 19.67 -10.04 -15.92
C ARG A 8 20.48 -8.74 -15.98
N LYS A 9 20.43 -8.05 -17.13
CA LYS A 9 21.10 -6.74 -17.34
C LYS A 9 20.78 -5.67 -16.29
N GLN A 10 19.61 -5.73 -15.65
CA GLN A 10 19.22 -4.79 -14.59
C GLN A 10 19.88 -5.11 -13.24
N TRP A 11 20.36 -6.33 -13.06
CA TRP A 11 21.02 -6.83 -11.86
C TRP A 11 22.48 -7.14 -12.10
N SER A 12 23.07 -6.78 -13.24
CA SER A 12 24.49 -7.04 -13.54
C SER A 12 25.44 -6.03 -12.89
N SER A 13 24.89 -5.00 -12.23
CA SER A 13 25.61 -3.95 -11.51
C SER A 13 25.06 -3.83 -10.09
N PRO A 14 25.90 -3.48 -9.08
CA PRO A 14 25.45 -3.14 -7.74
C PRO A 14 24.55 -1.90 -7.68
N THR A 15 24.47 -1.16 -8.79
CA THR A 15 23.65 0.04 -8.94
C THR A 15 22.32 -0.28 -9.63
N ILE A 16 21.22 -0.15 -8.89
CA ILE A 16 19.87 -0.47 -9.36
C ILE A 16 19.09 0.81 -9.62
N TYR A 17 18.43 0.91 -10.78
CA TYR A 17 17.65 2.07 -11.16
C TYR A 17 16.17 1.93 -10.80
N SER A 18 15.53 3.06 -10.46
CA SER A 18 14.11 3.07 -10.08
C SER A 18 13.16 2.89 -11.28
N ASN A 19 12.00 2.28 -11.03
CA ASN A 19 10.97 2.03 -12.05
C ASN A 19 10.17 3.29 -12.48
N ALA A 20 10.50 4.48 -11.94
CA ALA A 20 9.66 5.67 -12.08
C ALA A 20 9.54 6.19 -13.53
N LYS A 21 10.55 6.00 -14.39
CA LYS A 21 10.50 6.45 -15.80
C LYS A 21 9.38 5.76 -16.59
N LEU A 22 9.18 4.45 -16.38
CA LEU A 22 8.15 3.68 -17.07
C LEU A 22 6.75 4.15 -16.67
N GLY A 23 6.52 4.39 -15.36
CA GLY A 23 5.24 4.89 -14.85
C GLY A 23 4.85 6.24 -15.43
N ILE A 24 5.83 7.15 -15.61
CA ILE A 24 5.62 8.47 -16.24
C ILE A 24 5.19 8.32 -17.69
N MET A 25 5.83 7.42 -18.45
CA MET A 25 5.49 7.20 -19.85
C MET A 25 4.07 6.64 -20.02
N VAL A 26 3.68 5.69 -19.17
CA VAL A 26 2.33 5.09 -19.20
C VAL A 26 1.26 6.13 -18.88
N ILE A 27 1.44 6.94 -17.83
CA ILE A 27 0.43 7.94 -17.46
C ILE A 27 0.31 9.06 -18.50
N TRP A 28 1.42 9.48 -19.14
CA TRP A 28 1.36 10.42 -20.26
C TRP A 28 0.64 9.84 -21.47
N GLY A 29 0.92 8.58 -21.85
CA GLY A 29 0.23 7.91 -22.95
C GLY A 29 -1.28 7.84 -22.70
N PHE A 30 -1.68 7.43 -21.50
CA PHE A 30 -3.10 7.38 -21.13
C PHE A 30 -3.75 8.77 -21.10
N ALA A 31 -3.09 9.77 -20.50
CA ALA A 31 -3.60 11.13 -20.42
C ALA A 31 -3.81 11.77 -21.80
N VAL A 32 -2.88 11.56 -22.75
CA VAL A 32 -2.99 12.09 -24.12
C VAL A 32 -4.13 11.44 -24.87
N VAL A 33 -4.23 10.10 -24.84
CA VAL A 33 -5.32 9.37 -25.53
C VAL A 33 -6.68 9.76 -24.97
N PHE A 34 -6.83 9.75 -23.63
CA PHE A 34 -8.08 10.11 -22.97
C PHE A 34 -8.48 11.57 -23.25
N SER A 35 -7.51 12.50 -23.23
CA SER A 35 -7.76 13.90 -23.58
C SER A 35 -8.18 14.07 -25.04
N GLY A 36 -7.61 13.28 -25.95
CA GLY A 36 -8.00 13.27 -27.37
C GLY A 36 -9.43 12.77 -27.59
N ILE A 37 -9.84 11.70 -26.89
CA ILE A 37 -11.22 11.20 -26.93
C ILE A 37 -12.17 12.24 -26.33
N SER A 38 -11.83 12.80 -25.17
CA SER A 38 -12.63 13.83 -24.51
C SER A 38 -12.81 15.06 -25.39
N SER A 39 -11.77 15.51 -26.11
CA SER A 39 -11.88 16.68 -26.98
C SER A 39 -12.72 16.40 -28.23
N LEU A 40 -12.59 15.21 -28.82
CA LEU A 40 -13.42 14.79 -29.96
C LEU A 40 -14.90 14.74 -29.60
N VAL A 41 -15.26 14.20 -28.42
CA VAL A 41 -16.65 14.17 -27.93
C VAL A 41 -17.20 15.59 -27.74
N LEU A 42 -16.40 16.51 -27.18
CA LEU A 42 -16.81 17.90 -27.00
C LEU A 42 -16.98 18.64 -28.33
N ILE A 43 -16.06 18.46 -29.29
CA ILE A 43 -16.10 19.16 -30.58
C ILE A 43 -17.25 18.64 -31.45
N SER A 44 -17.43 17.33 -31.53
CA SER A 44 -18.48 16.70 -32.33
C SER A 44 -19.87 16.90 -31.72
N GLY A 45 -19.99 16.78 -30.39
CA GLY A 45 -21.24 16.95 -29.67
C GLY A 45 -21.63 18.40 -29.36
N ARG A 46 -20.80 19.40 -29.69
CA ARG A 46 -20.98 20.81 -29.27
C ARG A 46 -22.39 21.36 -29.54
N ALA A 47 -22.92 21.11 -30.73
CA ALA A 47 -24.19 21.69 -31.19
C ALA A 47 -25.38 21.07 -30.45
N GLN A 48 -25.35 19.75 -30.25
CA GLN A 48 -26.33 19.02 -29.44
C GLN A 48 -26.25 19.44 -27.98
N MET A 49 -25.04 19.53 -27.43
CA MET A 49 -24.82 19.90 -26.03
C MET A 49 -25.33 21.30 -25.69
N LEU A 50 -25.15 22.28 -26.60
CA LEU A 50 -25.71 23.63 -26.47
C LEU A 50 -27.24 23.64 -26.57
N ALA A 51 -27.82 22.81 -27.45
CA ALA A 51 -29.26 22.67 -27.59
C ALA A 51 -29.88 22.00 -26.35
N ASP A 52 -29.25 20.96 -25.82
CA ASP A 52 -29.68 20.19 -24.66
C ASP A 52 -29.53 21.02 -23.37
N PHE A 53 -28.46 21.80 -23.23
CA PHE A 53 -28.27 22.73 -22.12
C PHE A 53 -29.39 23.78 -22.04
N ASN A 54 -29.79 24.35 -23.18
CA ASN A 54 -30.89 25.30 -23.26
C ASN A 54 -32.26 24.68 -22.97
N ARG A 55 -32.40 23.36 -23.14
CA ARG A 55 -33.62 22.59 -22.80
C ARG A 55 -33.66 22.14 -21.35
N GLY A 56 -32.62 22.42 -20.56
CA GLY A 56 -32.51 22.00 -19.16
C GLY A 56 -32.14 20.53 -18.98
N GLU A 57 -31.62 19.88 -20.02
CA GLU A 57 -31.27 18.45 -20.01
C GLU A 57 -30.00 18.22 -19.18
N HIS A 58 -30.10 17.34 -18.19
CA HIS A 58 -28.99 17.03 -17.27
C HIS A 58 -27.87 16.18 -17.90
N LEU A 59 -28.07 15.64 -19.10
CA LEU A 59 -27.08 14.85 -19.85
C LEU A 59 -25.78 15.61 -20.13
N VAL A 60 -25.85 16.93 -20.29
CA VAL A 60 -24.69 17.82 -20.52
C VAL A 60 -23.69 17.74 -19.37
N ALA A 61 -24.16 17.60 -18.13
CA ALA A 61 -23.29 17.50 -16.96
C ALA A 61 -22.42 16.23 -16.98
N VAL A 62 -22.94 15.12 -17.52
CA VAL A 62 -22.19 13.85 -17.63
C VAL A 62 -21.08 13.98 -18.67
N VAL A 63 -21.35 14.63 -19.80
CA VAL A 63 -20.34 14.85 -20.83
C VAL A 63 -19.24 15.79 -20.33
N LEU A 64 -19.57 16.77 -19.50
CA LEU A 64 -18.60 17.68 -18.86
C LEU A 64 -17.68 16.98 -17.84
N LEU A 65 -17.98 15.77 -17.38
CA LEU A 65 -17.06 15.02 -16.51
C LEU A 65 -15.80 14.54 -17.28
N PHE A 66 -15.91 14.27 -18.58
CA PHE A 66 -14.78 13.82 -19.40
C PHE A 66 -13.60 14.82 -19.44
N PRO A 67 -13.82 16.12 -19.70
CA PRO A 67 -12.73 17.09 -19.64
C PRO A 67 -12.19 17.27 -18.22
N VAL A 68 -13.02 17.18 -17.18
CA VAL A 68 -12.56 17.25 -15.78
C VAL A 68 -11.61 16.11 -15.45
N VAL A 69 -11.95 14.88 -15.85
CA VAL A 69 -11.06 13.71 -15.69
C VAL A 69 -9.80 13.87 -16.52
N SER A 70 -9.89 14.43 -17.74
CA SER A 70 -8.74 14.69 -18.61
C SER A 70 -7.75 15.67 -17.96
N VAL A 71 -8.24 16.79 -17.41
CA VAL A 71 -7.41 17.77 -16.69
C VAL A 71 -6.77 17.14 -15.46
N PHE A 72 -7.52 16.31 -14.72
CA PHE A 72 -6.98 15.58 -13.57
C PHE A 72 -5.83 14.64 -13.97
N LEU A 73 -5.98 13.88 -15.06
CA LEU A 73 -4.93 12.98 -15.56
C LEU A 73 -3.67 13.74 -16.02
N LEU A 74 -3.85 14.86 -16.74
CA LEU A 74 -2.75 15.73 -17.16
C LEU A 74 -2.02 16.33 -15.96
N TYR A 75 -2.76 16.79 -14.95
CA TYR A 75 -2.20 17.27 -13.70
C TYR A 75 -1.35 16.18 -13.02
N GLN A 76 -1.86 14.94 -12.95
CA GLN A 76 -1.13 13.80 -12.37
C GLN A 76 0.14 13.46 -13.17
N ALA A 77 0.09 13.48 -14.50
CA ALA A 77 1.24 13.23 -15.36
C ALA A 77 2.33 14.31 -15.21
N TRP A 78 1.93 15.59 -15.23
CA TRP A 78 2.82 16.72 -14.98
C TRP A 78 3.45 16.62 -13.59
N ARG A 79 2.63 16.29 -12.58
CA ARG A 79 3.04 16.11 -11.19
C ARG A 79 4.14 15.04 -11.05
N MET A 80 3.97 13.87 -11.66
CA MET A 80 4.98 12.79 -11.65
C MET A 80 6.25 13.18 -12.41
N THR A 81 6.11 13.92 -13.52
CA THR A 81 7.25 14.40 -14.32
C THR A 81 8.10 15.40 -13.54
N ARG A 82 7.45 16.33 -12.82
CA ARG A 82 8.15 17.30 -11.97
C ARG A 82 8.94 16.62 -10.84
N ASP A 83 8.36 15.59 -10.21
CA ASP A 83 9.04 14.81 -9.18
C ASP A 83 10.24 14.03 -9.78
N TRP A 84 10.14 13.57 -11.01
CA TRP A 84 11.26 12.95 -11.72
C TRP A 84 12.39 13.94 -12.02
N LEU A 85 12.06 15.15 -12.49
CA LEU A 85 13.06 16.18 -12.77
C LEU A 85 13.75 16.70 -11.50
N ARG A 86 13.03 16.75 -10.36
CA ARG A 86 13.58 17.19 -9.07
C ARG A 86 14.63 16.21 -8.54
N TYR A 87 14.34 14.91 -8.56
CA TYR A 87 15.18 13.88 -7.94
C TYR A 87 16.15 13.19 -8.90
N GLY A 88 15.85 13.19 -10.20
CA GLY A 88 16.62 12.46 -11.19
C GLY A 88 16.40 10.94 -11.10
N ARG A 89 17.45 10.19 -11.45
CA ARG A 89 17.42 8.72 -11.60
C ARG A 89 17.51 7.96 -10.28
N THR A 90 18.09 8.58 -9.23
CA THR A 90 18.27 8.05 -7.87
C THR A 90 18.65 6.55 -7.87
N PRO A 91 19.87 6.22 -8.33
CA PRO A 91 20.35 4.84 -8.25
C PRO A 91 20.44 4.37 -6.80
N PHE A 92 20.08 3.11 -6.56
CA PHE A 92 20.32 2.45 -5.28
C PHE A 92 21.62 1.65 -5.37
N HIS A 93 22.57 1.95 -4.49
CA HIS A 93 23.85 1.27 -4.36
C HIS A 93 23.73 0.23 -3.25
N MET A 94 23.77 -1.05 -3.61
CA MET A 94 23.63 -2.15 -2.67
C MET A 94 24.93 -2.46 -1.93
N ASP A 95 24.82 -2.73 -0.63
CA ASP A 95 25.88 -3.21 0.26
C ASP A 95 25.24 -4.08 1.36
N PRO A 96 25.31 -5.44 1.28
CA PRO A 96 26.06 -6.24 0.31
C PRO A 96 25.31 -6.41 -1.03
N TYR A 97 26.04 -6.80 -2.07
CA TYR A 97 25.47 -7.10 -3.39
C TYR A 97 25.82 -8.52 -3.86
N PRO A 98 24.82 -9.38 -4.16
CA PRO A 98 23.38 -9.18 -3.95
C PRO A 98 23.01 -9.15 -2.46
N GLY A 99 21.80 -8.71 -2.13
CA GLY A 99 21.32 -8.75 -0.75
C GLY A 99 21.09 -10.18 -0.28
N ARG A 100 21.24 -10.43 1.03
CA ARG A 100 21.26 -11.78 1.59
C ARG A 100 20.01 -12.13 2.38
N ILE A 101 19.40 -13.27 2.06
CA ILE A 101 18.30 -13.88 2.82
C ILE A 101 18.93 -14.80 3.88
N GLY A 102 18.66 -14.54 5.16
CA GLY A 102 19.39 -15.10 6.30
C GLY A 102 20.57 -14.27 6.80
N GLY A 103 20.85 -13.15 6.12
CA GLY A 103 21.88 -12.19 6.48
C GLY A 103 21.31 -10.77 6.42
N GLN A 104 22.07 -9.85 5.84
CA GLN A 104 21.64 -8.46 5.71
C GLN A 104 21.35 -8.02 4.27
N MET A 105 20.43 -7.06 4.18
CA MET A 105 20.21 -6.24 3.01
C MET A 105 20.48 -4.79 3.41
N GLY A 106 21.43 -4.16 2.74
CA GLY A 106 21.75 -2.77 2.96
C GLY A 106 22.12 -2.04 1.68
N GLY A 107 22.38 -0.75 1.84
CA GLY A 107 22.79 0.12 0.76
C GLY A 107 22.45 1.57 1.02
N HIS A 108 22.61 2.39 -0.01
CA HIS A 108 22.28 3.80 0.05
C HIS A 108 21.76 4.37 -1.27
N ILE A 109 21.02 5.46 -1.16
CA ILE A 109 20.67 6.33 -2.29
C ILE A 109 21.29 7.71 -2.05
N ASP A 110 21.74 8.34 -3.13
CA ASP A 110 22.18 9.73 -3.12
C ASP A 110 21.10 10.60 -3.75
N LEU A 111 20.57 11.53 -2.96
CA LEU A 111 19.55 12.48 -3.35
C LEU A 111 20.17 13.84 -3.63
N ASN A 112 19.79 14.43 -4.75
CA ASN A 112 20.12 15.83 -5.11
C ASN A 112 19.26 16.82 -4.30
N LEU A 113 19.29 16.69 -2.96
CA LEU A 113 18.59 17.53 -2.00
C LEU A 113 19.58 18.06 -0.96
N PRO A 114 19.52 19.35 -0.60
CA PRO A 114 20.26 19.87 0.53
C PRO A 114 19.92 19.08 1.81
N PHE A 115 20.95 18.69 2.55
CA PHE A 115 20.78 17.99 3.82
C PHE A 115 20.05 18.88 4.83
N SER A 116 19.07 18.30 5.50
CA SER A 116 18.41 18.92 6.65
C SER A 116 18.02 17.82 7.62
N SER A 117 18.38 18.01 8.89
CA SER A 117 18.08 17.07 9.98
C SER A 117 16.58 16.89 10.25
N ALA A 118 15.74 17.82 9.78
CA ALA A 118 14.29 17.72 9.88
C ALA A 118 13.68 16.78 8.82
N GLN A 119 14.46 16.36 7.82
CA GLN A 119 13.99 15.46 6.78
C GLN A 119 13.81 14.07 7.34
N THR A 120 12.63 13.49 7.13
CA THR A 120 12.32 12.14 7.58
C THR A 120 11.93 11.28 6.39
N PHE A 121 12.54 10.11 6.32
CA PHE A 121 12.28 9.10 5.30
C PHE A 121 11.70 7.84 5.93
N GLU A 122 11.05 7.03 5.12
CA GLU A 122 10.53 5.71 5.46
C GLU A 122 10.90 4.74 4.34
N ALA A 123 11.45 3.58 4.71
CA ALA A 123 11.82 2.54 3.76
C ALA A 123 11.03 1.27 4.05
N THR A 124 10.62 0.57 2.99
CA THR A 124 9.85 -0.68 3.08
C THR A 124 10.41 -1.68 2.09
N LEU A 125 10.78 -2.87 2.58
CA LEU A 125 11.19 -4.00 1.78
C LEU A 125 10.01 -4.97 1.64
N VAL A 126 9.75 -5.44 0.42
CA VAL A 126 8.61 -6.31 0.09
C VAL A 126 9.09 -7.49 -0.77
N LEU A 127 8.68 -8.69 -0.39
CA LEU A 127 8.72 -9.88 -1.24
C LEU A 127 7.35 -10.06 -1.91
N CYS A 128 7.34 -9.98 -3.23
CA CYS A 128 6.15 -10.15 -4.06
C CYS A 128 6.28 -11.43 -4.89
N ARG A 129 5.16 -12.12 -5.09
CA ARG A 129 5.00 -13.14 -6.14
C ARG A 129 4.16 -12.54 -7.25
N ARG A 130 4.73 -12.48 -8.45
CA ARG A 130 4.04 -12.02 -9.67
C ARG A 130 3.64 -13.24 -10.50
N VAL A 131 2.35 -13.34 -10.80
CA VAL A 131 1.77 -14.38 -11.66
C VAL A 131 1.20 -13.72 -12.91
N THR A 132 1.76 -14.07 -14.06
CA THR A 132 1.29 -13.64 -15.37
C THR A 132 0.48 -14.78 -15.98
N ARG A 133 -0.82 -14.57 -16.16
CA ARG A 133 -1.71 -15.49 -16.89
C ARG A 133 -2.05 -14.88 -18.24
N SER A 134 -1.62 -15.53 -19.31
CA SER A 134 -2.08 -15.23 -20.67
C SER A 134 -3.26 -16.15 -21.01
N SER A 135 -4.37 -15.55 -21.43
CA SER A 135 -5.52 -16.28 -22.00
C SER A 135 -5.89 -15.60 -23.31
N GLY A 136 -5.57 -16.24 -24.43
CA GLY A 136 -5.78 -15.66 -25.76
C GLY A 136 -5.03 -14.35 -25.95
N LYS A 137 -5.76 -13.26 -26.19
CA LYS A 137 -5.22 -11.89 -26.40
C LYS A 137 -5.07 -11.08 -25.10
N GLU A 138 -5.54 -11.60 -23.97
CA GLU A 138 -5.48 -10.91 -22.70
C GLU A 138 -4.35 -11.45 -21.82
N THR A 139 -3.54 -10.53 -21.32
CA THR A 139 -2.50 -10.83 -20.32
C THR A 139 -2.92 -10.20 -19.01
N LYS A 140 -3.24 -11.04 -18.02
CA LYS A 140 -3.55 -10.61 -16.65
C LYS A 140 -2.32 -10.83 -15.78
N VAL A 141 -1.81 -9.74 -15.21
CA VAL A 141 -0.71 -9.78 -14.25
C VAL A 141 -1.31 -9.60 -12.85
N ASP A 142 -1.05 -10.56 -11.97
CA ASP A 142 -1.43 -10.54 -10.57
C ASP A 142 -0.16 -10.44 -9.71
N GLU A 143 -0.12 -9.49 -8.78
CA GLU A 143 0.98 -9.35 -7.82
C GLU A 143 0.46 -9.56 -6.41
N SER A 144 0.94 -10.63 -5.76
CA SER A 144 0.62 -10.92 -4.37
C SER A 144 1.84 -10.65 -3.48
N ILE A 145 1.66 -9.86 -2.42
CA ILE A 145 2.70 -9.67 -1.41
C ILE A 145 2.74 -10.88 -0.49
N ILE A 146 3.91 -11.49 -0.37
CA ILE A 146 4.18 -12.62 0.54
C ILE A 146 4.72 -12.08 1.87
N TRP A 147 5.69 -11.17 1.82
CA TRP A 147 6.33 -10.62 3.02
C TRP A 147 6.61 -9.13 2.84
N GLN A 148 6.55 -8.37 3.94
CA GLN A 148 6.79 -6.93 3.95
C GLN A 148 7.34 -6.49 5.30
N ARG A 149 8.40 -5.67 5.30
CA ARG A 149 9.02 -5.11 6.51
C ARG A 149 9.41 -3.65 6.32
N SER A 150 9.21 -2.86 7.37
CA SER A 150 9.77 -1.51 7.49
C SER A 150 11.26 -1.60 7.81
N VAL A 151 12.07 -0.78 7.15
CA VAL A 151 13.54 -0.86 7.20
C VAL A 151 14.08 0.37 7.94
N PRO A 152 14.99 0.20 8.93
CA PRO A 152 15.64 1.34 9.57
C PRO A 152 16.53 2.06 8.56
N LEU A 153 16.60 3.38 8.70
CA LEU A 153 17.37 4.23 7.80
C LEU A 153 18.01 5.38 8.56
N HIS A 154 19.12 5.85 8.02
CA HIS A 154 19.83 7.03 8.47
C HIS A 154 20.12 7.92 7.26
N HIS A 155 20.01 9.24 7.43
CA HIS A 155 20.36 10.17 6.38
C HIS A 155 21.56 11.02 6.79
N GLU A 156 22.51 11.19 5.88
CA GLU A 156 23.79 11.86 6.07
C GLU A 156 24.06 12.82 4.91
N THR A 157 24.95 13.79 5.11
CA THR A 157 25.36 14.72 4.04
C THR A 157 26.24 13.97 3.04
N CYS A 158 26.02 14.21 1.75
CA CYS A 158 26.90 13.68 0.69
C CYS A 158 27.17 14.73 -0.39
N MET A 159 28.08 14.41 -1.31
CA MET A 159 28.32 15.21 -2.51
C MET A 159 27.68 14.51 -3.71
N THR A 160 27.01 15.27 -4.55
CA THR A 160 26.32 14.81 -5.77
C THR A 160 26.82 15.61 -6.98
N GLU A 161 26.43 15.19 -8.19
CA GLU A 161 26.72 15.92 -9.43
C GLU A 161 26.24 17.39 -9.41
N LYS A 162 25.26 17.72 -8.56
CA LYS A 162 24.69 19.07 -8.42
C LYS A 162 25.18 19.81 -7.16
N GLY A 163 26.19 19.29 -6.46
CA GLY A 163 26.72 19.86 -5.22
C GLY A 163 26.30 19.09 -3.97
N ALA A 164 26.09 19.77 -2.85
CA ALA A 164 25.68 19.14 -1.60
C ALA A 164 24.34 18.40 -1.73
N GLY A 165 24.35 17.13 -1.38
CA GLY A 165 23.21 16.22 -1.42
C GLY A 165 22.96 15.54 -0.08
N THR A 166 21.95 14.68 -0.07
CA THR A 166 21.56 13.87 1.08
C THR A 166 21.68 12.41 0.71
N ARG A 167 22.50 11.66 1.44
CA ARG A 167 22.61 10.21 1.32
C ARG A 167 21.67 9.57 2.32
N VAL A 168 20.81 8.68 1.86
CA VAL A 168 19.93 7.88 2.73
C VAL A 168 20.45 6.45 2.72
N ARG A 169 20.97 6.00 3.85
CA ARG A 169 21.49 4.66 4.10
C ARG A 169 20.46 3.82 4.83
N LEU A 170 20.42 2.53 4.51
CA LEU A 170 19.54 1.56 5.14
C LEU A 170 20.28 0.23 5.27
N VAL A 171 20.01 -0.49 6.36
CA VAL A 171 20.52 -1.83 6.63
C VAL A 171 19.46 -2.56 7.43
N THR A 172 19.11 -3.78 7.04
CA THR A 172 18.18 -4.63 7.80
C THR A 172 18.56 -6.08 7.68
N ASP A 173 18.28 -6.83 8.73
CA ASP A 173 18.34 -8.28 8.71
C ASP A 173 17.11 -8.85 7.99
N VAL A 174 17.33 -9.88 7.18
CA VAL A 174 16.30 -10.59 6.44
C VAL A 174 16.25 -12.02 6.95
N PRO A 175 15.09 -12.51 7.43
CA PRO A 175 15.00 -13.85 8.01
C PRO A 175 15.28 -14.95 6.97
N GLU A 176 15.77 -16.09 7.45
CA GLU A 176 15.94 -17.30 6.65
C GLU A 176 14.60 -17.87 6.17
N GLY A 177 14.62 -18.68 5.11
CA GLY A 177 13.42 -19.40 4.61
C GLY A 177 12.51 -18.60 3.66
N LEU A 178 12.88 -17.37 3.29
CA LEU A 178 12.17 -16.60 2.27
C LEU A 178 12.65 -16.96 0.85
N ALA A 179 11.77 -16.75 -0.14
CA ALA A 179 12.07 -17.08 -1.54
C ALA A 179 13.10 -16.14 -2.17
N GLU A 180 14.01 -16.70 -2.96
CA GLU A 180 15.02 -15.95 -3.71
C GLU A 180 14.42 -15.17 -4.89
N SER A 181 15.13 -14.13 -5.35
CA SER A 181 14.79 -13.39 -6.56
C SER A 181 14.90 -14.30 -7.78
N GLN A 182 13.80 -14.41 -8.54
CA GLN A 182 13.72 -15.27 -9.72
C GLN A 182 13.69 -14.44 -11.01
N GLU A 183 14.10 -15.06 -12.12
CA GLU A 183 13.97 -14.46 -13.45
C GLU A 183 12.49 -14.29 -13.83
N PRO A 184 12.13 -13.25 -14.61
CA PRO A 184 10.76 -13.03 -15.04
C PRO A 184 10.20 -14.25 -15.80
N SER A 185 9.22 -14.91 -15.20
CA SER A 185 8.50 -16.05 -15.78
C SER A 185 6.98 -15.84 -15.64
N SER A 186 6.17 -16.86 -15.96
CA SER A 186 4.72 -16.81 -15.70
C SER A 186 4.39 -16.78 -14.21
N ASN A 187 5.29 -17.22 -13.34
CA ASN A 187 5.11 -17.21 -11.89
C ASN A 187 6.48 -17.12 -11.20
N TYR A 188 6.81 -15.96 -10.65
CA TYR A 188 8.13 -15.70 -10.08
C TYR A 188 8.09 -14.78 -8.86
N HIS A 189 9.13 -14.89 -8.03
CA HIS A 189 9.34 -14.06 -6.85
C HIS A 189 10.26 -12.87 -7.16
N LEU A 190 9.87 -11.69 -6.68
CA LEU A 190 10.62 -10.45 -6.83
C LEU A 190 10.68 -9.70 -5.50
N TRP A 191 11.83 -9.10 -5.23
CA TRP A 191 12.03 -8.24 -4.09
C TRP A 191 11.97 -6.77 -4.51
N ARG A 192 11.21 -5.97 -3.77
CA ARG A 192 11.01 -4.55 -4.04
C ARG A 192 11.32 -3.74 -2.80
N LEU A 193 12.26 -2.80 -2.92
CA LEU A 193 12.53 -1.78 -1.91
C LEU A 193 11.84 -0.50 -2.33
N THR A 194 11.10 0.12 -1.42
CA THR A 194 10.46 1.42 -1.61
C THR A 194 10.98 2.39 -0.55
N ILE A 195 11.38 3.59 -0.96
CA ILE A 195 11.80 4.67 -0.06
C ILE A 195 10.93 5.90 -0.34
N LYS A 196 10.36 6.45 0.73
CA LYS A 196 9.41 7.56 0.74
C LYS A 196 9.88 8.65 1.71
N ALA A 197 9.72 9.92 1.35
CA ALA A 197 9.81 11.01 2.32
C ALA A 197 8.48 11.16 3.07
N LEU A 198 8.54 11.32 4.39
CA LEU A 198 7.38 11.61 5.22
C LEU A 198 6.98 13.08 5.12
N ASP A 199 7.95 13.96 4.89
CA ASP A 199 7.66 15.36 4.60
C ASP A 199 6.94 15.50 3.25
N LYS A 200 5.71 16.01 3.33
CA LYS A 200 4.85 16.30 2.18
C LYS A 200 5.46 17.34 1.24
N SER A 201 6.40 18.16 1.70
CA SER A 201 7.09 19.16 0.86
C SER A 201 8.10 18.49 -0.09
N LEU A 202 8.72 17.41 0.36
CA LEU A 202 9.70 16.66 -0.43
C LEU A 202 8.97 15.85 -1.49
N ARG A 203 7.93 15.09 -1.14
CA ARG A 203 7.21 14.22 -2.11
C ARG A 203 8.13 13.24 -2.83
N PHE A 204 9.14 12.75 -2.11
CA PHE A 204 10.00 11.69 -2.61
C PHE A 204 9.29 10.34 -2.43
N ASN A 205 9.15 9.57 -3.50
CA ASN A 205 8.69 8.18 -3.46
C ASN A 205 9.30 7.42 -4.64
N ARG A 206 10.12 6.40 -4.36
CA ARG A 206 10.79 5.57 -5.36
C ARG A 206 10.83 4.11 -4.95
N SER A 207 10.78 3.24 -5.97
CA SER A 207 10.86 1.79 -5.81
C SER A 207 11.93 1.18 -6.72
N TRP A 208 12.65 0.19 -6.20
CA TRP A 208 13.72 -0.56 -6.88
C TRP A 208 13.47 -2.07 -6.76
N GLU A 209 13.81 -2.83 -7.80
CA GLU A 209 13.75 -4.30 -7.78
C GLU A 209 15.12 -4.88 -7.45
N LEU A 210 15.23 -5.54 -6.29
CA LEU A 210 16.51 -5.99 -5.74
C LEU A 210 16.81 -7.47 -6.07
N PRO A 211 18.07 -7.82 -6.39
CA PRO A 211 18.56 -9.19 -6.37
C PRO A 211 18.80 -9.62 -4.93
N MET A 212 18.01 -10.59 -4.46
CA MET A 212 18.09 -11.17 -3.12
C MET A 212 18.29 -12.68 -3.24
N PHE A 213 19.31 -13.21 -2.58
CA PHE A 213 19.67 -14.64 -2.62
C PHE A 213 20.06 -15.13 -1.23
N SER A 214 19.95 -16.44 -0.98
CA SER A 214 20.33 -17.01 0.31
C SER A 214 21.81 -16.75 0.63
N GLY A 215 22.10 -16.43 1.90
CA GLY A 215 23.45 -16.21 2.39
C GLY A 215 23.48 -15.53 3.76
N ALA A 216 24.64 -15.54 4.42
CA ALA A 216 24.82 -15.00 5.76
C ALA A 216 25.61 -13.66 5.78
N ASP A 217 25.98 -13.13 4.61
CA ASP A 217 26.81 -11.93 4.54
C ASP A 217 26.11 -10.73 5.19
N GLN A 218 26.93 -9.90 5.84
CA GLN A 218 26.52 -8.68 6.51
C GLN A 218 26.87 -7.46 5.63
N ALA A 219 26.19 -6.34 5.85
CA ALA A 219 26.57 -5.09 5.21
C ALA A 219 27.92 -4.60 5.74
N GLU A 220 28.78 -4.11 4.85
CA GLU A 220 30.09 -3.58 5.25
C GLU A 220 29.91 -2.32 6.09
N THR A 221 28.98 -1.44 5.69
CA THR A 221 28.66 -0.24 6.46
C THR A 221 27.36 -0.40 7.25
N GLN A 222 27.49 -0.53 8.57
CA GLN A 222 26.36 -0.59 9.49
C GLN A 222 25.71 0.78 9.73
N LEU A 223 24.44 0.78 10.16
CA LEU A 223 23.77 1.99 10.61
C LEU A 223 24.32 2.43 11.99
N PRO A 224 24.38 3.74 12.26
CA PRO A 224 24.71 4.24 13.59
C PRO A 224 23.71 3.71 14.64
N SER A 225 24.18 3.33 15.83
CA SER A 225 23.33 2.82 16.92
C SER A 225 22.20 3.77 17.30
N VAL A 226 22.46 5.08 17.26
CA VAL A 226 21.46 6.13 17.51
C VAL A 226 20.31 6.07 16.50
N ALA A 227 20.60 5.77 15.23
CA ALA A 227 19.57 5.65 14.19
C ALA A 227 18.71 4.40 14.37
N LEU A 228 19.31 3.29 14.83
CA LEU A 228 18.60 2.07 15.18
C LEU A 228 17.67 2.30 16.39
N ALA A 229 18.16 2.94 17.45
CA ALA A 229 17.35 3.27 18.62
C ALA A 229 16.17 4.18 18.27
N ALA A 230 16.40 5.24 17.47
CA ALA A 230 15.33 6.13 17.01
C ALA A 230 14.29 5.40 16.14
N TYR A 231 14.72 4.42 15.35
CA TYR A 231 13.81 3.56 14.61
C TYR A 231 12.96 2.69 15.51
N GLU A 232 13.55 2.06 16.53
CA GLU A 232 12.85 1.23 17.50
C GLU A 232 11.82 2.03 18.30
N GLU A 233 12.19 3.21 18.80
CA GLU A 233 11.29 4.13 19.50
C GLU A 233 10.08 4.50 18.64
N LYS A 234 10.30 4.90 17.38
CA LYS A 234 9.23 5.22 16.44
C LYS A 234 8.32 4.03 16.12
N GLN A 235 8.87 2.81 16.12
CA GLN A 235 8.07 1.60 15.94
C GLN A 235 7.17 1.36 17.15
N LEU A 236 7.67 1.58 18.37
CA LEU A 236 6.88 1.50 19.61
C LEU A 236 5.77 2.55 19.62
N GLU A 237 6.06 3.81 19.31
CA GLU A 237 5.04 4.86 19.20
C GLU A 237 3.94 4.49 18.19
N SER A 238 4.32 3.93 17.03
CA SER A 238 3.35 3.51 16.02
C SER A 238 2.48 2.33 16.47
N LEU A 239 2.99 1.48 17.36
CA LEU A 239 2.22 0.39 17.96
C LEU A 239 1.25 0.95 18.99
N ASP A 240 1.68 1.88 19.85
CA ASP A 240 0.82 2.55 20.83
C ASP A 240 -0.31 3.35 20.17
N GLU A 241 -0.06 4.01 19.03
CA GLU A 241 -1.12 4.65 18.24
C GLU A 241 -2.14 3.64 17.68
N LEU A 242 -1.68 2.45 17.27
CA LEU A 242 -2.53 1.39 16.72
C LEU A 242 -3.31 0.64 17.80
N THR A 243 -2.76 0.59 19.01
CA THR A 243 -3.37 -0.06 20.16
C THR A 243 -3.49 0.92 21.31
N GLN A 244 -4.65 1.55 21.46
CA GLN A 244 -5.05 2.14 22.74
C GLN A 244 -5.30 1.00 23.73
N ILE A 245 -4.24 0.32 24.18
CA ILE A 245 -4.30 -0.76 25.17
C ILE A 245 -4.64 -0.11 26.50
N THR A 246 -5.89 -0.26 26.92
CA THR A 246 -6.29 0.13 28.26
C THR A 246 -6.27 -1.12 29.13
N GLN A 247 -5.34 -1.19 30.08
CA GLN A 247 -5.41 -2.19 31.14
C GLN A 247 -6.48 -1.76 32.14
N GLN A 248 -7.57 -2.53 32.22
CA GLN A 248 -8.59 -2.38 33.25
C GLN A 248 -8.54 -3.62 34.14
N GLY A 249 -7.83 -3.52 35.26
CA GLY A 249 -7.58 -4.64 36.17
C GLY A 249 -6.81 -5.76 35.47
N ASP A 250 -7.35 -6.98 35.51
CA ASP A 250 -6.76 -8.18 34.89
C ASP A 250 -7.16 -8.36 33.40
N SER A 251 -7.89 -7.39 32.84
CA SER A 251 -8.39 -7.44 31.46
C SER A 251 -7.70 -6.41 30.56
N ILE A 252 -7.24 -6.87 29.40
CA ILE A 252 -6.59 -6.06 28.38
C ILE A 252 -7.62 -5.70 27.33
N TRP A 253 -7.97 -4.42 27.22
CA TRP A 253 -8.87 -3.91 26.18
C TRP A 253 -8.07 -3.23 25.07
N MET A 254 -8.31 -3.65 23.84
CA MET A 254 -7.72 -3.09 22.63
C MET A 254 -8.81 -2.48 21.76
N ARG A 255 -8.57 -1.26 21.28
CA ARG A 255 -9.46 -0.57 20.34
C ARG A 255 -8.80 -0.46 18.97
N PHE A 256 -9.40 -1.08 17.97
CA PHE A 256 -8.98 -1.01 16.57
C PHE A 256 -9.91 -0.10 15.77
N THR A 257 -9.33 0.99 15.24
CA THR A 257 -10.03 2.02 14.47
C THR A 257 -9.53 1.98 13.02
N PRO A 258 -10.36 2.26 12.00
CA PRO A 258 -9.99 2.04 10.59
C PRO A 258 -9.04 3.11 10.02
N ASN A 259 -8.17 3.72 10.85
CA ASN A 259 -7.40 4.92 10.52
C ASN A 259 -6.59 4.76 9.22
N ASN A 260 -5.94 3.60 9.04
CA ASN A 260 -5.15 3.28 7.85
C ASN A 260 -5.99 3.05 6.57
N THR A 261 -7.25 2.65 6.72
CA THR A 261 -8.18 2.46 5.58
C THR A 261 -9.11 3.66 5.36
N ARG A 262 -9.07 4.67 6.24
CA ARG A 262 -10.00 5.82 6.22
C ARG A 262 -9.92 6.63 4.93
N LYS A 263 -8.70 6.83 4.40
CA LYS A 263 -8.49 7.53 3.12
C LYS A 263 -9.11 6.77 1.94
N LEU A 264 -8.93 5.45 1.90
CA LEU A 264 -9.53 4.59 0.88
C LEU A 264 -11.06 4.64 0.95
N ASN A 265 -11.61 4.45 2.15
CA ASN A 265 -13.05 4.43 2.37
C ASN A 265 -13.68 5.81 2.07
N LEU A 266 -12.98 6.91 2.37
CA LEU A 266 -13.40 8.27 2.00
C LEU A 266 -13.38 8.46 0.48
N MET A 267 -12.33 8.03 -0.21
CA MET A 267 -12.24 8.13 -1.66
C MET A 267 -13.32 7.29 -2.35
N MET A 268 -13.55 6.06 -1.88
CA MET A 268 -14.65 5.20 -2.34
C MET A 268 -16.01 5.86 -2.11
N THR A 269 -16.21 6.50 -0.96
CA THR A 269 -17.46 7.23 -0.66
C THR A 269 -17.66 8.39 -1.65
N ILE A 270 -16.65 9.23 -1.88
CA ILE A 270 -16.75 10.37 -2.82
C ILE A 270 -16.98 9.87 -4.25
N PHE A 271 -16.21 8.90 -4.71
CA PHE A 271 -16.30 8.37 -6.07
C PHE A 271 -17.62 7.62 -6.29
N GLY A 272 -18.02 6.78 -5.33
CA GLY A 272 -19.30 6.09 -5.34
C GLY A 272 -20.48 7.06 -5.37
N ALA A 273 -20.43 8.14 -4.56
CA ALA A 273 -21.46 9.19 -4.58
C ALA A 273 -21.55 9.93 -5.91
N LEU A 274 -20.40 10.23 -6.55
CA LEU A 274 -20.37 10.85 -7.88
C LEU A 274 -21.01 9.92 -8.93
N PHE A 275 -20.61 8.65 -8.95
CA PHE A 275 -21.08 7.66 -9.92
C PHE A 275 -22.57 7.34 -9.72
N PHE A 276 -23.00 7.19 -8.46
CA PHE A 276 -24.39 6.96 -8.11
C PHE A 276 -25.28 8.14 -8.52
N SER A 277 -24.82 9.38 -8.28
CA SER A 277 -25.52 10.60 -8.71
C SER A 277 -25.69 10.64 -10.24
N VAL A 278 -24.66 10.26 -11.00
CA VAL A 278 -24.76 10.13 -12.47
C VAL A 278 -25.78 9.06 -12.86
N GLY A 279 -25.74 7.88 -12.20
CA GLY A 279 -26.70 6.80 -12.45
C GLY A 279 -28.15 7.21 -12.21
N ILE A 280 -28.42 7.95 -11.13
CA ILE A 280 -29.75 8.53 -10.85
C ILE A 280 -30.12 9.56 -11.90
N GLY A 281 -29.23 10.49 -12.26
CA GLY A 281 -29.49 11.53 -13.26
C GLY A 281 -29.82 10.95 -14.65
N MET A 282 -29.25 9.80 -15.00
CA MET A 282 -29.55 9.12 -16.26
C MET A 282 -30.93 8.46 -16.29
N THR A 283 -31.61 8.26 -15.16
CA THR A 283 -32.97 7.65 -15.17
C THR A 283 -34.00 8.49 -15.91
N GLN A 284 -33.73 9.78 -16.11
CA GLN A 284 -34.60 10.74 -16.78
C GLN A 284 -34.28 10.89 -18.28
N ALA A 285 -33.23 10.22 -18.79
CA ALA A 285 -32.76 10.38 -20.17
C ALA A 285 -33.40 9.35 -21.12
N GLU A 286 -33.85 9.81 -22.29
CA GLU A 286 -34.44 8.93 -23.30
C GLU A 286 -33.36 8.34 -24.22
N GLY A 287 -33.29 7.01 -24.33
CA GLY A 287 -32.34 6.34 -25.21
C GLY A 287 -32.18 4.84 -24.93
N ALA A 288 -31.95 4.06 -25.99
CA ALA A 288 -31.82 2.61 -25.89
C ALA A 288 -30.61 2.16 -25.04
N MET A 289 -29.57 3.00 -24.93
CA MET A 289 -28.39 2.71 -24.09
C MET A 289 -28.50 3.26 -22.65
N THR A 290 -29.52 4.05 -22.32
CA THR A 290 -29.63 4.70 -21.00
C THR A 290 -29.71 3.69 -19.86
N TRP A 291 -30.47 2.60 -20.01
CA TRP A 291 -30.58 1.57 -18.98
C TRP A 291 -29.25 0.89 -18.66
N LEU A 292 -28.36 0.74 -19.64
CA LEU A 292 -27.01 0.22 -19.40
C LEU A 292 -26.21 1.18 -18.52
N PHE A 293 -26.27 2.48 -18.79
CA PHE A 293 -25.62 3.50 -17.96
C PHE A 293 -26.22 3.58 -16.54
N VAL A 294 -27.54 3.48 -16.40
CA VAL A 294 -28.20 3.46 -15.07
C VAL A 294 -27.76 2.25 -14.26
N VAL A 295 -27.67 1.06 -14.87
CA VAL A 295 -27.20 -0.14 -14.16
C VAL A 295 -25.72 -0.06 -13.84
N VAL A 296 -24.87 0.32 -14.80
CA VAL A 296 -23.42 0.38 -14.60
C VAL A 296 -23.03 1.48 -13.62
N PHE A 297 -23.53 2.71 -13.77
CA PHE A 297 -23.15 3.82 -12.89
C PHE A 297 -23.97 3.87 -11.60
N GLY A 298 -25.27 3.53 -11.66
CA GLY A 298 -26.15 3.50 -10.50
C GLY A 298 -25.84 2.31 -9.58
N ALA A 299 -25.93 1.07 -10.06
CA ALA A 299 -25.76 -0.10 -9.19
C ALA A 299 -24.31 -0.25 -8.70
N ILE A 300 -23.30 -0.06 -9.58
CA ILE A 300 -21.89 -0.13 -9.17
C ILE A 300 -21.52 1.08 -8.29
N GLY A 301 -21.98 2.28 -8.64
CA GLY A 301 -21.77 3.48 -7.83
C GLY A 301 -22.36 3.33 -6.42
N PHE A 302 -23.57 2.80 -6.30
CA PHE A 302 -24.23 2.49 -5.02
C PHE A 302 -23.42 1.47 -4.21
N LEU A 303 -23.00 0.36 -4.83
CA LEU A 303 -22.21 -0.66 -4.15
C LEU A 303 -20.89 -0.09 -3.61
N ILE A 304 -20.16 0.69 -4.42
CA ILE A 304 -18.92 1.34 -4.00
C ILE A 304 -19.18 2.34 -2.86
N LEU A 305 -20.25 3.13 -2.96
CA LEU A 305 -20.66 4.07 -1.92
C LEU A 305 -20.97 3.36 -0.60
N SER A 306 -21.79 2.30 -0.62
CA SER A 306 -22.15 1.52 0.57
C SER A 306 -20.92 0.91 1.24
N LEU A 307 -20.00 0.34 0.47
CA LEU A 307 -18.74 -0.20 1.00
C LEU A 307 -17.85 0.88 1.63
N GLY A 308 -17.75 2.05 0.99
CA GLY A 308 -17.02 3.20 1.52
C GLY A 308 -17.58 3.68 2.86
N VAL A 309 -18.90 3.90 2.93
CA VAL A 309 -19.59 4.35 4.15
C VAL A 309 -19.49 3.30 5.25
N TYR A 310 -19.67 2.02 4.92
CA TYR A 310 -19.51 0.93 5.88
C TYR A 310 -18.09 0.90 6.47
N GLY A 311 -17.08 1.05 5.61
CA GLY A 311 -15.68 1.08 6.00
C GLY A 311 -15.27 2.29 6.86
N LEU A 312 -15.97 3.43 6.74
CA LEU A 312 -15.71 4.61 7.56
C LEU A 312 -16.22 4.46 8.99
N GLY A 313 -17.34 3.75 9.18
CA GLY A 313 -18.00 3.60 10.49
C GLY A 313 -17.53 2.39 11.32
N LYS A 314 -16.84 1.42 10.72
CA LYS A 314 -16.45 0.17 11.41
C LYS A 314 -15.45 0.43 12.54
N GLU A 315 -15.67 -0.17 13.70
CA GLU A 315 -14.75 -0.18 14.83
C GLU A 315 -14.79 -1.57 15.50
N LEU A 316 -13.66 -2.04 16.03
CA LEU A 316 -13.57 -3.30 16.77
C LEU A 316 -12.94 -3.03 18.14
N ARG A 317 -13.58 -3.49 19.20
CA ARG A 317 -13.02 -3.54 20.55
C ARG A 317 -12.86 -4.99 20.96
N VAL A 318 -11.68 -5.32 21.45
CA VAL A 318 -11.32 -6.68 21.84
C VAL A 318 -10.85 -6.63 23.28
N GLY A 319 -11.56 -7.33 24.17
CA GLY A 319 -11.16 -7.53 25.55
C GLY A 319 -10.60 -8.94 25.70
N VAL A 320 -9.37 -9.06 26.20
CA VAL A 320 -8.77 -10.34 26.57
C VAL A 320 -8.65 -10.37 28.08
N SER A 321 -9.34 -11.32 28.71
CA SER A 321 -9.27 -11.60 30.16
C SER A 321 -8.69 -13.01 30.38
N PRO A 322 -8.29 -13.37 31.61
CA PRO A 322 -7.78 -14.71 31.92
C PRO A 322 -8.79 -15.84 31.64
N GLU A 323 -10.09 -15.55 31.69
CA GLU A 323 -11.15 -16.55 31.49
C GLU A 323 -11.82 -16.49 30.12
N GLN A 324 -11.84 -15.31 29.47
CA GLN A 324 -12.64 -15.08 28.28
C GLN A 324 -12.02 -14.07 27.31
N VAL A 325 -12.38 -14.20 26.03
CA VAL A 325 -12.09 -13.25 24.97
C VAL A 325 -13.42 -12.65 24.49
N VAL A 326 -13.55 -11.34 24.62
CA VAL A 326 -14.75 -10.58 24.26
C VAL A 326 -14.46 -9.75 23.02
N THR A 327 -15.28 -9.92 21.98
CA THR A 327 -15.18 -9.15 20.74
C THR A 327 -16.44 -8.33 20.54
N LYS A 328 -16.30 -7.01 20.52
CA LYS A 328 -17.39 -6.04 20.29
C LYS A 328 -17.14 -5.32 18.98
N ARG A 329 -18.10 -5.41 18.05
CA ARG A 329 -18.06 -4.64 16.80
C ARG A 329 -18.92 -3.41 16.96
N PHE A 330 -18.50 -2.31 16.35
CA PHE A 330 -19.24 -1.07 16.33
C PHE A 330 -19.37 -0.57 14.89
N TRP A 331 -20.48 0.10 14.61
CA TRP A 331 -20.67 0.85 13.37
C TRP A 331 -21.18 2.26 13.70
N PHE A 332 -20.36 3.28 13.43
CA PHE A 332 -20.61 4.68 13.85
C PHE A 332 -20.96 4.81 15.35
N GLY A 333 -20.25 4.06 16.21
CA GLY A 333 -20.49 4.08 17.66
C GLY A 333 -21.68 3.24 18.13
N LEU A 334 -22.51 2.71 17.22
CA LEU A 334 -23.57 1.76 17.56
C LEU A 334 -22.96 0.37 17.78
N ALA A 335 -23.21 -0.21 18.95
CA ALA A 335 -22.73 -1.55 19.29
C ALA A 335 -23.52 -2.61 18.51
N LEU A 336 -22.80 -3.49 17.81
CA LEU A 336 -23.34 -4.72 17.26
C LEU A 336 -23.26 -5.83 18.32
N PRO A 337 -24.00 -6.96 18.15
CA PRO A 337 -23.98 -8.06 19.10
C PRO A 337 -22.57 -8.49 19.49
N GLU A 338 -22.32 -8.58 20.79
CA GLU A 338 -21.04 -9.01 21.33
C GLU A 338 -20.85 -10.52 21.14
N LYS A 339 -19.61 -10.93 20.89
CA LYS A 339 -19.24 -12.35 20.88
C LYS A 339 -18.26 -12.59 22.03
N VAL A 340 -18.69 -13.42 22.97
CA VAL A 340 -17.87 -13.89 24.10
C VAL A 340 -17.41 -15.31 23.79
N SER A 341 -16.14 -15.60 24.03
CA SER A 341 -15.62 -16.95 23.85
C SER A 341 -14.66 -17.33 24.98
N PRO A 342 -14.74 -18.56 25.53
CA PRO A 342 -13.88 -18.97 26.62
C PRO A 342 -12.41 -19.00 26.20
N ARG A 343 -11.51 -18.54 27.07
CA ARG A 343 -10.09 -18.43 26.76
C ARG A 343 -9.39 -19.78 26.60
N HIS A 344 -9.81 -20.82 27.33
CA HIS A 344 -9.26 -22.17 27.18
C HIS A 344 -9.48 -22.76 25.77
N GLN A 345 -10.42 -22.21 25.00
CA GLN A 345 -10.66 -22.63 23.62
C GLN A 345 -9.72 -21.92 22.64
N ALA A 346 -8.97 -20.91 23.06
CA ALA A 346 -8.02 -20.19 22.22
C ALA A 346 -6.75 -21.03 22.02
N LYS A 347 -6.49 -21.45 20.77
CA LYS A 347 -5.35 -22.29 20.44
C LYS A 347 -4.10 -21.44 20.15
N HIS A 348 -4.19 -20.54 19.18
CA HIS A 348 -3.08 -19.65 18.79
C HIS A 348 -3.60 -18.45 17.99
N MET A 349 -2.79 -17.40 17.94
CA MET A 349 -2.99 -16.25 17.07
C MET A 349 -2.38 -16.52 15.70
N LYS A 350 -3.09 -16.09 14.64
CA LYS A 350 -2.64 -16.15 13.26
C LYS A 350 -2.87 -14.82 12.54
N ILE A 351 -1.90 -14.41 11.75
CA ILE A 351 -2.02 -13.28 10.85
C ILE A 351 -2.63 -13.77 9.53
N GLU A 352 -3.71 -13.13 9.10
CA GLU A 352 -4.33 -13.38 7.79
C GLU A 352 -4.37 -12.08 6.97
N SER A 353 -4.35 -12.21 5.64
CA SER A 353 -4.55 -11.07 4.75
C SER A 353 -6.00 -10.61 4.78
N GLY A 354 -6.24 -9.33 5.08
CA GLY A 354 -7.56 -8.70 5.06
C GLY A 354 -7.90 -8.03 3.72
N GLY A 355 -6.89 -7.72 2.90
CA GLY A 355 -7.02 -7.14 1.56
C GLY A 355 -5.74 -6.44 1.13
N SER A 356 -5.73 -5.88 -0.08
CA SER A 356 -4.62 -5.08 -0.57
C SER A 356 -5.12 -3.85 -1.33
N MET A 357 -4.37 -2.77 -1.23
CA MET A 357 -4.58 -1.57 -2.04
C MET A 357 -3.34 -1.34 -2.90
N SER A 358 -3.53 -1.37 -4.21
CA SER A 358 -2.48 -1.03 -5.18
C SER A 358 -2.66 0.42 -5.64
N SER A 359 -1.60 1.21 -5.55
CA SER A 359 -1.52 2.55 -6.12
C SER A 359 -0.23 2.66 -6.92
N GLY A 360 -0.34 2.63 -8.25
CA GLY A 360 0.82 2.58 -9.13
C GLY A 360 1.64 1.29 -8.93
N THR A 361 2.92 1.42 -8.57
CA THR A 361 3.82 0.29 -8.28
C THR A 361 3.81 -0.15 -6.81
N GLU A 362 3.13 0.60 -5.94
CA GLU A 362 3.01 0.26 -4.53
C GLU A 362 1.76 -0.57 -4.30
N THR A 363 1.92 -1.70 -3.64
CA THR A 363 0.80 -2.43 -3.07
C THR A 363 0.97 -2.43 -1.56
N VAL A 364 -0.04 -1.93 -0.84
CA VAL A 364 -0.11 -2.02 0.61
C VAL A 364 -1.06 -3.15 0.94
N LYS A 365 -0.54 -4.21 1.57
CA LYS A 365 -1.37 -5.31 2.06
C LYS A 365 -1.79 -5.02 3.50
N TYR A 366 -3.09 -5.07 3.74
CA TYR A 366 -3.66 -4.94 5.06
C TYR A 366 -3.84 -6.32 5.67
N TYR A 367 -3.42 -6.45 6.91
CA TYR A 367 -3.48 -7.68 7.68
C TYR A 367 -4.51 -7.57 8.81
N GLN A 368 -5.01 -8.73 9.21
CA GLN A 368 -5.92 -8.93 10.33
C GLN A 368 -5.31 -10.01 11.23
N LEU A 369 -5.34 -9.79 12.53
CA LEU A 369 -5.04 -10.84 13.49
C LEU A 369 -6.33 -11.59 13.81
N LYS A 370 -6.26 -12.91 13.75
CA LYS A 370 -7.35 -13.79 14.16
C LYS A 370 -6.87 -14.74 15.24
N LEU A 371 -7.70 -14.93 16.24
CA LEU A 371 -7.56 -16.00 17.21
C LEU A 371 -8.21 -17.25 16.64
N ILE A 372 -7.42 -18.32 16.55
CA ILE A 372 -7.89 -19.63 16.10
C ILE A 372 -8.31 -20.41 17.36
N MET A 373 -9.55 -20.84 17.38
CA MET A 373 -10.13 -21.60 18.47
C MET A 373 -9.98 -23.12 18.22
N HIS A 374 -10.04 -23.93 19.28
CA HIS A 374 -9.97 -25.40 19.19
C HIS A 374 -11.11 -26.02 18.39
N ASP A 375 -12.27 -25.37 18.35
CA ASP A 375 -13.43 -25.76 17.53
C ASP A 375 -13.28 -25.36 16.04
N GLY A 376 -12.16 -24.73 15.66
CA GLY A 376 -11.90 -24.24 14.31
C GLY A 376 -12.50 -22.87 14.01
N THR A 377 -13.25 -22.25 14.92
CA THR A 377 -13.74 -20.88 14.71
C THR A 377 -12.60 -19.87 14.74
N LYS A 378 -12.74 -18.84 13.91
CA LYS A 378 -11.77 -17.74 13.79
C LYS A 378 -12.39 -16.47 14.34
N LEU A 379 -11.83 -15.96 15.43
CA LEU A 379 -12.29 -14.73 16.06
C LEU A 379 -11.35 -13.57 15.65
N PRO A 380 -11.85 -12.50 15.00
CA PRO A 380 -11.00 -11.37 14.65
C PRO A 380 -10.63 -10.60 15.92
N ILE A 381 -9.33 -10.50 16.20
CA ILE A 381 -8.78 -9.79 17.36
C ILE A 381 -8.03 -8.51 16.97
N GLY A 382 -7.88 -8.22 15.68
CA GLY A 382 -7.33 -6.96 15.16
C GLY A 382 -7.49 -6.88 13.65
N PHE A 383 -7.61 -5.66 13.09
CA PHE A 383 -7.76 -5.46 11.65
C PHE A 383 -7.14 -4.14 11.17
N GLY A 384 -6.83 -4.05 9.88
CA GLY A 384 -6.38 -2.79 9.25
C GLY A 384 -4.92 -2.47 9.48
N ILE A 385 -4.12 -3.47 9.82
CA ILE A 385 -2.68 -3.32 10.10
C ILE A 385 -1.95 -3.30 8.76
N ASP A 386 -1.19 -2.25 8.49
CA ASP A 386 -0.47 -2.07 7.24
C ASP A 386 0.90 -2.76 7.28
N GLY A 387 1.09 -3.75 6.41
CA GLY A 387 2.35 -4.51 6.32
C GLY A 387 2.46 -5.64 7.35
N TYR A 388 3.18 -6.70 6.96
CA TYR A 388 3.30 -7.92 7.76
C TYR A 388 4.11 -7.68 9.03
N GLY A 389 5.26 -7.00 8.94
CA GLY A 389 6.13 -6.75 10.10
C GLY A 389 5.45 -5.97 11.24
N LYS A 390 4.51 -5.04 10.94
CA LYS A 390 3.71 -4.38 11.99
C LYS A 390 2.73 -5.35 12.64
N ALA A 391 2.09 -6.21 11.84
CA ALA A 391 1.16 -7.22 12.35
C ALA A 391 1.88 -8.29 13.19
N GLU A 392 3.11 -8.65 12.82
CA GLU A 392 3.97 -9.57 13.55
C GLU A 392 4.40 -9.00 14.90
N LYS A 393 4.95 -7.78 14.93
CA LYS A 393 5.30 -7.11 16.20
C LYS A 393 4.09 -6.97 17.12
N LEU A 394 2.94 -6.59 16.57
CA LEU A 394 1.71 -6.52 17.33
C LEU A 394 1.32 -7.90 17.88
N ALA A 395 1.41 -8.96 17.08
CA ALA A 395 1.12 -10.32 17.53
C ALA A 395 2.06 -10.78 18.65
N GLN A 396 3.36 -10.45 18.55
CA GLN A 396 4.36 -10.74 19.58
C GLN A 396 4.07 -9.99 20.87
N GLN A 397 3.77 -8.68 20.80
CA GLN A 397 3.42 -7.89 21.98
C GLN A 397 2.14 -8.39 22.65
N LEU A 398 1.11 -8.74 21.86
CA LEU A 398 -0.10 -9.35 22.39
C LEU A 398 0.16 -10.73 22.99
N SER A 399 1.08 -11.50 22.42
CA SER A 399 1.51 -12.78 22.97
C SER A 399 2.16 -12.61 24.34
N MET A 400 3.05 -11.63 24.49
CA MET A 400 3.67 -11.30 25.78
C MET A 400 2.66 -10.80 26.81
N LEU A 401 1.76 -9.88 26.43
CA LEU A 401 0.80 -9.27 27.35
C LEU A 401 -0.33 -10.21 27.75
N THR A 402 -0.79 -11.05 26.81
CA THR A 402 -1.95 -11.90 27.05
C THR A 402 -1.57 -13.35 27.35
N GLY A 403 -0.34 -13.80 27.07
CA GLY A 403 0.07 -15.21 27.20
C GLY A 403 -0.51 -16.14 26.12
N LEU A 404 -1.08 -15.60 25.03
CA LEU A 404 -1.58 -16.40 23.90
C LEU A 404 -0.43 -16.76 22.95
N GLU A 405 -0.33 -18.02 22.53
CA GLU A 405 0.71 -18.43 21.58
C GLU A 405 0.51 -17.76 20.21
N PHE A 406 1.60 -17.24 19.64
CA PHE A 406 1.65 -16.74 18.27
C PHE A 406 2.38 -17.77 17.39
N CYS A 407 1.71 -18.24 16.33
CA CYS A 407 2.32 -19.19 15.39
C CYS A 407 2.97 -18.42 14.23
N GLU A 408 4.31 -18.33 14.23
CA GLU A 408 5.12 -17.57 13.27
C GLU A 408 5.23 -18.21 11.87
N LYS A 409 4.39 -19.20 11.54
CA LYS A 409 4.53 -19.92 10.27
C LYS A 409 4.06 -19.08 9.07
N VAL A 410 5.07 -18.62 8.32
CA VAL A 410 5.07 -18.16 6.92
C VAL A 410 4.21 -19.05 6.02
#